data_AF-A0A9D4N714-F1
#
_entry.id   AF-A0A9D4N714-F1
#
_cell.length_a   1.000
_cell.length_b   1.000
_cell.length_c   1.000
_cell.angle_alpha   90.00
_cell.angle_beta   90.00
_cell.angle_gamma   90.00
#
_symmetry.space_group_name_H-M   'P 1'
#
loop_
_entity.id
_entity.type
_entity.pdbx_description
1 polymer ?
#
loop_
_entity_poly.entity_id
_entity_poly.type
_entity_poly.pdbx_seq_one_letter_code
_entity_poly.pdbx_strand_id
1 'polypeptide(L)'
;MMRLLLATSMFVILSDLGEGLRCFMCENKVNPACGPEFKSYQYTAHPCSAQEAKCGLQRQPKIGEFIGIVRDCYMLGSMPQLNESDGCHNVVFGNLSFEICLCSTDYCNAATLTHGREELYLCACSIMTYLVFHWIRWS
;
A
#
# COMPACT_ATOMS: atom_id res chain seq x y z
N MET A 1 -37.91 -5.23 -31.60
CA MET A 1 -36.94 -4.33 -30.96
C MET A 1 -36.23 -5.04 -29.80
N MET A 2 -35.35 -6.02 -30.10
CA MET A 2 -34.61 -6.77 -29.06
C MET A 2 -33.34 -7.40 -29.66
N ARG A 3 -32.58 -6.61 -30.42
CA ARG A 3 -31.29 -7.03 -30.99
C ARG A 3 -30.19 -5.96 -30.85
N LEU A 4 -30.46 -4.88 -30.12
CA LEU A 4 -29.59 -3.69 -30.04
C LEU A 4 -29.09 -3.39 -28.62
N LEU A 5 -29.11 -4.37 -27.71
CA LEU A 5 -28.68 -4.19 -26.31
C LEU A 5 -27.53 -5.10 -25.88
N LEU A 6 -27.03 -5.98 -26.76
CA LEU A 6 -25.93 -6.89 -26.44
C LEU A 6 -24.55 -6.40 -26.92
N ALA A 7 -24.49 -5.30 -27.68
CA ALA A 7 -23.23 -4.79 -28.24
C ALA A 7 -22.52 -3.75 -27.36
N THR A 8 -23.16 -3.21 -26.32
CA THR A 8 -22.60 -2.14 -25.48
C THR A 8 -22.00 -2.61 -24.17
N SER A 9 -22.19 -3.88 -23.75
CA SER A 9 -21.60 -4.38 -22.49
C SER A 9 -20.18 -4.93 -22.63
N MET A 10 -19.63 -4.99 -23.85
CA MET A 10 -18.30 -5.56 -24.10
C MET A 10 -17.17 -4.52 -24.15
N PHE A 11 -17.48 -3.23 -23.96
CA PHE A 11 -16.50 -2.13 -24.03
C PHE A 11 -16.03 -1.61 -22.67
N VAL A 12 -16.46 -2.20 -21.55
CA VAL A 12 -16.10 -1.75 -20.18
C VAL A 12 -15.00 -2.60 -19.53
N ILE A 13 -14.49 -3.64 -20.22
CA ILE A 13 -13.47 -4.57 -19.66
C ILE A 13 -12.06 -4.33 -20.25
N LEU A 14 -11.79 -3.15 -20.83
CA LEU A 14 -10.48 -2.85 -21.45
C LEU A 14 -9.79 -1.59 -20.93
N SER A 15 -10.35 -0.93 -19.90
CA SER A 15 -9.78 0.32 -19.36
C SER A 15 -8.85 0.13 -18.16
N ASP A 16 -8.62 -1.11 -17.71
CA ASP A 16 -7.73 -1.39 -16.56
C ASP A 16 -6.41 -2.07 -16.97
N LEU A 17 -5.98 -1.82 -18.22
CA LEU A 17 -4.64 -2.19 -18.68
C LEU A 17 -3.67 -1.03 -18.39
N GLY A 18 -3.18 -0.98 -17.15
CA GLY A 18 -1.84 -0.47 -16.89
C GLY A 18 -1.71 0.93 -16.30
N GLU A 19 -2.45 1.25 -15.24
CA GLU A 19 -1.86 2.17 -14.26
C GLU A 19 -0.81 1.38 -13.47
N GLY A 20 0.47 1.75 -13.62
CA GLY A 20 1.55 1.16 -12.83
C GLY A 20 1.35 1.43 -11.34
N LEU A 21 1.85 0.53 -10.49
CA LEU A 21 1.79 0.62 -9.03
C LEU A 21 2.12 2.04 -8.55
N ARG A 22 1.33 2.60 -7.64
CA ARG A 22 1.55 3.96 -7.12
C ARG A 22 1.98 3.92 -5.66
N CYS A 23 3.08 4.60 -5.32
CA CYS A 23 3.63 4.62 -3.97
C CYS A 23 3.87 6.05 -3.49
N PHE A 24 3.89 6.26 -2.17
CA PHE A 24 4.41 7.50 -1.61
C PHE A 24 5.94 7.49 -1.68
N MET A 25 6.53 8.61 -2.08
CA MET A 25 7.98 8.78 -2.20
C MET A 25 8.40 9.97 -1.34
N CYS A 26 9.07 9.72 -0.22
CA CYS A 26 9.57 10.78 0.66
C CYS A 26 10.60 10.25 1.67
N GLU A 27 11.39 11.16 2.24
CA GLU A 27 12.28 10.86 3.37
C GLU A 27 12.15 11.90 4.48
N ASN A 28 12.19 11.45 5.73
CA ASN A 28 11.97 12.33 6.88
C ASN A 28 13.18 13.19 7.25
N LYS A 29 14.34 12.90 6.67
CA LYS A 29 15.54 13.73 6.75
C LYS A 29 15.38 15.07 6.02
N VAL A 30 14.66 15.06 4.89
CA VAL A 30 14.38 16.26 4.08
C VAL A 30 13.04 16.87 4.45
N ASN A 31 12.01 16.06 4.66
CA ASN A 31 10.68 16.52 5.04
C ASN A 31 10.21 15.83 6.32
N PRO A 32 10.27 16.48 7.49
CA PRO A 32 9.88 15.88 8.78
C PRO A 32 8.47 15.27 8.81
N ALA A 33 7.53 15.75 7.98
CA ALA A 33 6.18 15.19 7.88
C ALA A 33 6.16 13.77 7.27
N CYS A 34 7.26 13.32 6.65
CA CYS A 34 7.43 11.93 6.19
C CYS A 34 7.83 10.98 7.34
N GLY A 35 7.84 11.49 8.57
CA GLY A 35 8.24 10.76 9.76
C GLY A 35 7.21 9.74 10.27
N PRO A 36 7.30 9.41 11.57
CA PRO A 36 6.43 8.43 12.22
C PRO A 36 4.94 8.77 12.17
N GLU A 37 4.60 10.06 12.14
CA GLU A 37 3.21 10.54 12.09
C GLU A 37 2.73 10.85 10.67
N PHE A 38 3.17 10.07 9.70
CA PHE A 38 2.86 10.26 8.28
C PHE A 38 1.35 10.39 8.03
N LYS A 39 0.99 11.41 7.25
CA LYS A 39 -0.38 11.65 6.81
C LYS A 39 -0.43 11.59 5.29
N SER A 40 -1.04 10.54 4.74
CA SER A 40 -1.11 10.31 3.28
C SER A 40 -1.66 11.50 2.51
N TYR A 41 -2.63 12.24 3.05
CA TYR A 41 -3.22 13.42 2.41
C TYR A 41 -2.24 14.60 2.22
N GLN A 42 -1.08 14.60 2.89
CA GLN A 42 -0.05 15.63 2.75
C GLN A 42 0.92 15.32 1.60
N TYR A 43 0.82 14.15 0.99
CA TYR A 43 1.75 13.66 -0.02
C TYR A 43 1.02 13.25 -1.29
N THR A 44 1.66 13.50 -2.42
CA THR A 44 1.22 12.96 -3.71
C THR A 44 1.92 11.63 -3.93
N ALA A 45 1.17 10.59 -4.26
CA ALA A 45 1.74 9.30 -4.65
C ALA A 45 2.13 9.32 -6.13
N HIS A 46 3.27 8.71 -6.43
CA HIS A 46 3.88 8.69 -7.74
C HIS A 46 3.77 7.29 -8.35
N PRO A 47 3.60 7.19 -9.68
CA PRO A 47 3.65 5.90 -10.36
C PRO A 47 5.08 5.35 -10.33
N CYS A 48 5.19 4.06 -10.03
CA CYS A 48 6.42 3.29 -10.09
C CYS A 48 6.68 2.80 -11.52
N SER A 49 7.96 2.59 -11.83
CA SER A 49 8.36 1.97 -13.09
C SER A 49 8.02 0.48 -13.15
N ALA A 50 8.07 -0.10 -14.35
CA ALA A 50 7.78 -1.53 -14.54
C ALA A 50 8.74 -2.47 -13.77
N GLN A 51 9.92 -1.99 -13.38
CA GLN A 51 10.91 -2.75 -12.59
C GLN A 51 10.68 -2.60 -11.08
N GLU A 52 9.89 -1.62 -10.69
CA GLU A 52 9.56 -1.29 -9.30
C GLU A 52 8.17 -1.82 -8.95
N ALA A 53 8.09 -3.14 -8.80
CA ALA A 53 6.82 -3.84 -8.61
C ALA A 53 6.27 -3.77 -7.18
N LYS A 54 6.91 -3.02 -6.27
CA LYS A 54 6.54 -2.94 -4.85
C LYS A 54 6.69 -1.52 -4.31
N CYS A 55 5.88 -1.17 -3.31
CA CYS A 55 6.17 -0.02 -2.45
C CYS A 55 7.03 -0.46 -1.28
N GLY A 56 8.04 0.35 -0.96
CA GLY A 56 8.90 0.22 0.20
C GLY A 56 8.59 1.25 1.28
N LEU A 57 8.67 0.82 2.54
CA LEU A 57 8.80 1.65 3.72
C LEU A 57 10.00 1.17 4.52
N GLN A 58 11.08 1.94 4.53
CA GLN A 58 12.28 1.67 5.31
C GLN A 58 12.28 2.46 6.62
N ARG A 59 12.71 1.81 7.70
CA ARG A 59 12.92 2.40 9.03
C ARG A 59 14.30 2.04 9.56
N GLN A 60 15.09 3.06 9.86
CA GLN A 60 16.36 2.91 10.53
C GLN A 60 16.18 2.87 12.06
N PRO A 61 17.08 2.21 12.80
CA PRO A 61 17.13 2.26 14.24
C PRO A 61 17.15 3.69 14.75
N LYS A 62 16.56 3.90 15.93
CA LYS A 62 16.59 5.21 16.58
C LYS A 62 18.03 5.59 16.93
N ILE A 63 18.50 6.74 16.44
CA ILE A 63 19.78 7.35 16.81
C ILE A 63 19.48 8.61 17.62
N GLY A 64 19.58 8.48 18.96
CA GLY A 64 19.14 9.53 19.88
C GLY A 64 17.62 9.70 19.84
N GLU A 65 17.15 10.86 19.39
CA GLU A 65 15.72 11.14 19.19
C GLU A 65 15.23 10.95 17.75
N PHE A 66 16.14 10.71 16.81
CA PHE A 66 15.81 10.60 15.39
C PHE A 66 15.60 9.14 14.96
N ILE A 67 14.56 8.88 14.17
CA ILE A 67 14.31 7.60 13.49
C ILE A 67 14.32 7.91 12.00
N GLY A 68 15.24 7.32 11.22
CA GLY A 68 15.26 7.51 9.78
C GLY A 68 14.11 6.76 9.10
N ILE A 69 13.30 7.46 8.30
CA ILE A 69 12.17 6.87 7.57
C ILE A 69 12.24 7.29 6.11
N VAL A 70 12.15 6.30 5.22
CA VAL A 70 12.10 6.48 3.77
C VAL A 70 10.93 5.69 3.22
N ARG A 71 10.14 6.31 2.34
CA ARG A 71 9.11 5.67 1.52
C ARG A 71 9.51 5.81 0.08
N ASP A 72 9.44 4.73 -0.68
CA ASP A 72 9.82 4.76 -2.09
C ASP A 72 9.15 3.62 -2.88
N CYS A 73 9.26 3.68 -4.21
CA CYS A 73 9.11 2.52 -5.08
C CYS A 73 10.32 1.59 -4.88
N TYR A 74 10.09 0.27 -4.80
CA TYR A 74 11.13 -0.72 -4.55
C TYR A 74 11.41 -1.54 -5.81
N MET A 75 12.67 -1.52 -6.25
CA MET A 75 13.17 -2.29 -7.37
C MET A 75 13.49 -3.73 -6.95
N LEU A 76 12.87 -4.70 -7.63
CA LEU A 76 13.13 -6.13 -7.39
C LEU A 76 14.58 -6.49 -7.71
N GLY A 77 15.18 -7.35 -6.88
CA GLY A 77 16.57 -7.76 -6.95
C GLY A 77 17.59 -6.71 -6.47
N SER A 78 17.16 -5.51 -6.07
CA SER A 78 18.08 -4.45 -5.61
C SER A 78 18.80 -4.81 -4.30
N MET A 79 18.21 -5.68 -3.48
CA MET A 79 18.82 -6.24 -2.27
C MET A 79 18.85 -7.77 -2.33
N PRO A 80 19.96 -8.39 -2.81
CA PRO A 80 20.03 -9.83 -3.04
C PRO A 80 19.84 -10.72 -1.81
N GLN A 81 19.99 -10.16 -0.61
CA GLN A 81 19.85 -10.87 0.67
C GLN A 81 18.46 -10.70 1.29
N LEU A 82 17.59 -9.87 0.69
CA LEU A 82 16.24 -9.62 1.16
C LEU A 82 15.28 -10.62 0.53
N ASN A 83 14.45 -11.26 1.35
CA ASN A 83 13.26 -11.92 0.85
C ASN A 83 12.25 -10.84 0.42
N GLU A 84 12.04 -10.69 -0.88
CA GLU A 84 11.20 -9.63 -1.45
C GLU A 84 9.70 -9.93 -1.37
N SER A 85 9.28 -10.82 -0.46
CA SER A 85 7.85 -11.07 -0.20
C SER A 85 7.20 -9.86 0.46
N ASP A 86 5.88 -9.71 0.29
CA ASP A 86 5.11 -8.70 1.03
C ASP A 86 5.24 -8.92 2.55
N GLY A 87 5.27 -7.83 3.32
CA GLY A 87 5.51 -7.83 4.75
C GLY A 87 6.79 -7.09 5.15
N CYS A 88 7.07 -7.08 6.45
CA CYS A 88 8.22 -6.39 7.03
C CYS A 88 9.37 -7.35 7.32
N HIS A 89 10.57 -6.92 6.96
CA HIS A 89 11.79 -7.71 7.05
C HIS A 89 12.87 -6.90 7.76
N ASN A 90 13.58 -7.53 8.68
CA ASN A 90 14.77 -6.94 9.30
C ASN A 90 15.99 -7.29 8.46
N VAL A 91 16.67 -6.26 7.95
CA VAL A 91 17.87 -6.39 7.13
C VAL A 91 19.06 -5.93 7.96
N VAL A 92 20.13 -6.72 7.93
CA VAL A 92 21.41 -6.38 8.54
C VAL A 92 22.47 -6.40 7.46
N PHE A 93 23.10 -5.25 7.22
CA PHE A 93 24.15 -5.07 6.24
C PHE A 93 25.40 -4.51 6.92
N GLY A 94 26.34 -5.41 7.25
CA GLY A 94 27.51 -5.07 8.06
C GLY A 94 27.09 -4.62 9.47
N ASN A 95 27.42 -3.37 9.83
CA ASN A 95 27.07 -2.77 11.12
C ASN A 95 25.76 -1.96 11.09
N LEU A 96 25.06 -1.94 9.96
CA LEU A 96 23.79 -1.24 9.80
C LEU A 96 22.65 -2.27 9.86
N SER A 97 21.67 -2.02 10.73
CA SER A 97 20.40 -2.72 10.70
C SER A 97 19.30 -1.74 10.29
N PHE A 98 18.28 -2.22 9.59
CA PHE A 98 17.06 -1.48 9.32
C PHE A 98 15.90 -2.44 9.07
N GLU A 99 14.69 -1.97 9.30
CA GLU A 99 13.47 -2.67 8.90
C GLU A 99 13.02 -2.13 7.54
N ILE A 100 12.59 -3.00 6.64
CA ILE A 100 11.95 -2.63 5.38
C ILE A 100 10.64 -3.40 5.23
N CYS A 101 9.55 -2.69 4.97
CA CYS A 101 8.26 -3.29 4.66
C CYS A 101 7.97 -3.13 3.18
N LEU A 102 7.61 -4.24 2.54
CA LEU A 102 7.27 -4.31 1.13
C LEU A 102 5.79 -4.65 0.96
N CYS A 103 5.15 -4.04 -0.02
CA CYS A 103 3.75 -4.32 -0.36
C CYS A 103 3.48 -4.04 -1.85
N SER A 104 2.53 -4.75 -2.44
CA SER A 104 2.30 -4.75 -3.90
C SER A 104 0.98 -4.09 -4.32
N THR A 105 0.37 -3.27 -3.47
CA THR A 105 -0.88 -2.55 -3.73
C THR A 105 -0.69 -1.04 -3.71
N ASP A 106 -1.53 -0.30 -4.43
CA ASP A 106 -1.41 1.16 -4.48
C ASP A 106 -1.48 1.77 -3.09
N TYR A 107 -0.60 2.75 -2.85
CA TYR A 107 -0.55 3.58 -1.65
C TYR A 107 -0.26 2.81 -0.37
N CYS A 108 0.12 1.52 -0.44
CA CYS A 108 0.23 0.63 0.70
C CYS A 108 1.32 1.04 1.70
N ASN A 109 2.33 1.78 1.25
CA ASN A 109 3.37 2.33 2.12
C ASN A 109 2.92 3.60 2.90
N ALA A 110 1.63 3.96 2.86
CA ALA A 110 1.03 4.96 3.74
C ALA A 110 0.99 4.52 5.20
N ALA A 111 0.83 3.22 5.46
CA ALA A 111 0.56 2.73 6.80
C ALA A 111 1.66 3.16 7.77
N THR A 112 1.28 3.87 8.81
CA THR A 112 2.05 3.86 10.05
C THR A 112 1.99 2.43 10.56
N LEU A 113 3.13 1.77 10.75
CA LEU A 113 3.22 0.45 11.39
C LEU A 113 2.74 0.55 12.85
N THR A 114 1.44 0.71 13.04
CA THR A 114 0.74 0.20 14.21
C THR A 114 0.46 -1.25 13.88
N HIS A 115 1.18 -2.15 14.54
CA HIS A 115 1.00 -3.60 14.45
C HIS A 115 -0.45 -4.01 14.16
N GLY A 116 -0.62 -4.88 13.16
CA GLY A 116 -1.88 -5.14 12.45
C GLY A 116 -3.12 -5.33 13.32
N ARG A 117 -3.98 -4.32 13.34
CA ARG A 117 -5.29 -4.42 14.01
C ARG A 117 -6.39 -3.56 13.39
N GLU A 118 -6.39 -3.34 12.08
CA GLU A 118 -7.46 -2.59 11.41
C GLU A 118 -8.23 -3.35 10.31
N GLU A 119 -7.90 -4.60 10.02
CA GLU A 119 -8.67 -5.40 9.03
C GLU A 119 -10.04 -5.92 9.52
N LEU A 120 -10.40 -5.72 10.80
CA LEU A 120 -11.67 -6.25 11.32
C LEU A 120 -12.92 -5.43 10.97
N TYR A 121 -12.78 -4.20 10.47
CA TYR A 121 -13.95 -3.31 10.30
C TYR A 121 -14.70 -3.47 8.98
N LEU A 122 -14.03 -3.90 7.90
CA LEU A 122 -14.68 -4.02 6.59
C LEU A 122 -15.62 -5.24 6.48
N CYS A 123 -15.36 -6.31 7.23
CA CYS A 123 -16.23 -7.50 7.26
C CYS A 123 -17.54 -7.29 8.05
N ALA A 124 -17.56 -6.35 9.01
CA ALA A 124 -18.74 -6.10 9.82
C ALA A 124 -19.84 -5.34 9.04
N CYS A 125 -19.47 -4.46 8.12
CA CYS A 125 -20.43 -3.68 7.34
C CYS A 125 -21.22 -4.53 6.33
N SER A 126 -20.61 -5.54 5.72
CA SER A 126 -21.27 -6.42 4.75
C SER A 126 -22.32 -7.33 5.42
N ILE A 127 -22.06 -7.81 6.64
CA ILE A 127 -23.02 -8.61 7.42
C ILE A 127 -24.21 -7.75 7.87
N MET A 128 -23.96 -6.52 8.34
CA MET A 128 -25.03 -5.63 8.80
C MET A 128 -25.98 -5.21 7.69
N THR A 129 -25.46 -4.92 6.48
CA THR A 129 -26.33 -4.62 5.33
C THR A 129 -27.18 -5.83 4.93
N TYR A 130 -26.60 -7.04 4.87
CA TYR A 130 -27.36 -8.26 4.58
C TYR A 130 -28.50 -8.51 5.57
N LEU A 131 -28.26 -8.34 6.87
CA LEU A 131 -29.28 -8.53 7.91
C LEU A 131 -30.40 -7.49 7.82
N VAL A 132 -30.09 -6.23 7.52
CA VAL A 132 -31.09 -5.17 7.32
C VAL A 132 -31.95 -5.44 6.07
N PHE A 133 -31.33 -5.80 4.94
CA PHE A 133 -32.07 -6.15 3.73
C PHE A 133 -32.94 -7.40 3.92
N HIS A 134 -32.47 -8.39 4.70
CA HIS A 134 -33.27 -9.55 5.03
C HIS A 134 -34.47 -9.18 5.91
N TRP A 135 -34.30 -8.35 6.95
CA TRP A 135 -35.41 -7.95 7.82
C TRP A 135 -36.52 -7.17 7.08
N ILE A 136 -36.15 -6.24 6.19
CA ILE A 136 -37.10 -5.46 5.37
C ILE A 136 -37.92 -6.37 4.44
N ARG A 137 -37.33 -7.44 3.90
CA ARG A 137 -38.01 -8.33 2.95
C ARG A 137 -39.11 -9.19 3.59
N TRP A 138 -39.06 -9.41 4.90
CA TRP A 138 -39.95 -10.32 5.61
C TRP A 138 -40.88 -9.62 6.63
N SER A 139 -40.91 -8.27 6.62
CA SER A 139 -41.89 -7.45 7.36
C SER A 139 -42.94 -6.90 6.41
#